data_AF-A0A9E1PWY4-F1
#
_entry.id   AF-A0A9E1PWY4-F1
#
_cell.length_a   1.000
_cell.length_b   1.000
_cell.length_c   1.000
_cell.angle_alpha   90.00
_cell.angle_beta   90.00
_cell.angle_gamma   90.00
#
_symmetry.space_group_name_H-M   'P 1'
#
loop_
_entity.id
_entity.type
_entity.pdbx_description
1 polymer ?
#
loop_
_entity_poly.entity_id
_entity_poly.type
_entity_poly.pdbx_seq_one_letter_code
_entity_poly.pdbx_strand_id
1 'polypeptide(L)'
;MKSWLKVLAVATVALAVSGCASEKMDKKMAVKFMTAKEVGKAFAKGSKECSWKAGKKGKDKGTDYYYKDISATSGNADRVLGKTTLQGKWSVEGDTLSLNFGIGKPQMYKLAMVKKKTYTAYLDGKKKKMTFKCK
;
A
#
# COMPACT_ATOMS: atom_id res chain seq x y z
N MET A 1 52.07 9.01 26.99
CA MET A 1 51.12 8.23 26.17
C MET A 1 51.77 6.89 25.86
N LYS A 2 51.18 5.80 26.35
CA LYS A 2 51.72 4.43 26.30
C LYS A 2 51.17 3.71 25.05
N SER A 3 52.01 2.82 24.52
CA SER A 3 51.91 1.86 23.41
C SER A 3 50.57 1.07 23.37
N TRP A 4 50.11 0.30 22.38
CA TRP A 4 50.62 -0.89 21.69
C TRP A 4 49.66 -1.20 20.50
N LEU A 5 50.17 -1.43 19.28
CA LEU A 5 50.34 -2.74 18.63
C LEU A 5 49.08 -3.65 18.48
N LYS A 6 48.67 -3.82 17.20
CA LYS A 6 48.24 -5.04 16.49
C LYS A 6 47.07 -5.88 17.03
N VAL A 7 46.24 -6.40 16.12
CA VAL A 7 46.14 -7.85 15.78
C VAL A 7 44.92 -8.08 14.87
N LEU A 8 45.16 -8.65 13.69
CA LEU A 8 44.16 -9.34 12.86
C LEU A 8 43.58 -10.53 13.65
N ALA A 9 42.28 -10.74 13.59
CA ALA A 9 41.68 -12.03 13.87
C ALA A 9 40.68 -12.39 12.77
N VAL A 10 41.15 -13.25 11.86
CA VAL A 10 40.33 -14.09 10.99
C VAL A 10 39.68 -15.16 11.88
N ALA A 11 38.36 -15.32 11.76
CA ALA A 11 37.67 -16.49 12.30
C ALA A 11 36.68 -17.01 11.25
N THR A 12 37.14 -17.98 10.47
CA THR A 12 36.34 -18.95 9.74
C THR A 12 35.47 -19.75 10.72
N VAL A 13 34.15 -19.78 10.52
CA VAL A 13 33.28 -20.78 11.15
C VAL A 13 32.51 -21.52 10.07
N ALA A 14 32.96 -22.75 9.89
CA ALA A 14 32.31 -23.97 9.39
C ALA A 14 30.96 -23.83 8.65
N LEU A 15 31.00 -24.18 7.36
CA LEU A 15 29.84 -24.72 6.63
C LEU A 15 29.47 -26.09 7.21
N ALA A 16 28.60 -26.10 8.21
CA ALA A 16 27.87 -27.30 8.61
C ALA A 16 26.72 -27.52 7.62
N VAL A 17 26.98 -28.29 6.57
CA VAL A 17 25.94 -28.83 5.67
C VAL A 17 25.35 -30.06 6.35
N SER A 18 24.45 -29.87 7.30
CA SER A 18 23.61 -30.95 7.82
C SER A 18 22.16 -30.58 7.57
N GLY A 19 21.52 -31.37 6.70
CA GLY A 19 20.17 -31.15 6.23
C GLY A 19 19.18 -30.98 7.37
N CYS A 20 18.47 -29.86 7.34
CA CYS A 20 17.09 -29.82 7.78
C CYS A 20 16.27 -29.54 6.54
N ALA A 21 15.48 -30.53 6.13
CA ALA A 21 14.33 -30.35 5.29
C ALA A 21 13.52 -29.19 5.90
N SER A 22 13.71 -28.00 5.35
CA SER A 22 12.93 -26.84 5.72
C SER A 22 11.60 -27.04 5.04
N GLU A 23 10.68 -27.68 5.76
CA GLU A 23 9.26 -27.56 5.50
C GLU A 23 9.00 -26.08 5.25
N LYS A 24 8.66 -25.75 4.01
CA LYS A 24 8.19 -24.43 3.63
C LYS A 24 6.85 -24.27 4.33
N MET A 25 6.89 -23.91 5.61
CA MET A 25 5.79 -23.24 6.26
C MET A 25 5.60 -21.94 5.47
N ASP A 26 4.70 -21.99 4.49
CA ASP A 26 3.99 -20.86 3.91
C ASP A 26 3.20 -20.17 5.03
N LYS A 27 3.91 -19.59 6.01
CA LYS A 27 3.37 -18.59 6.93
C LYS A 27 3.14 -17.35 6.08
N LYS A 28 2.05 -17.34 5.31
CA LYS A 28 1.43 -16.10 4.82
C LYS A 28 1.14 -15.27 6.06
N MET A 29 2.07 -14.37 6.42
CA MET A 29 1.81 -13.38 7.45
C MET A 29 0.48 -12.69 7.11
N ALA A 30 -0.45 -12.74 8.06
CA ALA A 30 -1.75 -12.11 7.88
C ALA A 30 -1.53 -10.61 7.60
N VAL A 31 -2.11 -10.11 6.50
CA VAL A 31 -2.00 -8.70 6.14
C VAL A 31 -2.72 -7.88 7.20
N LYS A 32 -2.00 -6.99 7.90
CA LYS A 32 -2.61 -6.05 8.85
C LYS A 32 -3.26 -4.89 8.09
N PHE A 33 -4.57 -4.90 8.03
CA PHE A 33 -5.35 -3.80 7.45
C PHE A 33 -5.44 -2.62 8.41
N MET A 34 -5.60 -1.44 7.84
CA MET A 34 -5.88 -0.20 8.55
C MET A 34 -7.28 -0.25 9.15
N THR A 35 -7.42 0.29 10.35
CA THR A 35 -8.70 0.52 11.04
C THR A 35 -9.46 1.68 10.43
N ALA A 36 -10.75 1.81 10.76
CA ALA A 36 -11.57 2.96 10.36
C ALA A 36 -10.96 4.31 10.75
N LYS A 37 -10.37 4.40 11.94
CA LYS A 37 -9.68 5.61 12.41
C LYS A 37 -8.45 5.92 11.56
N GLU A 38 -7.70 4.91 11.13
CA GLU A 38 -6.51 5.08 10.30
C GLU A 38 -6.86 5.45 8.85
N VAL A 39 -7.86 4.80 8.27
CA VAL A 39 -8.37 5.15 6.93
C VAL A 39 -8.95 6.56 6.97
N GLY A 40 -9.82 6.85 7.94
CA GLY A 40 -10.35 8.18 8.19
C GLY A 40 -9.23 9.21 8.27
N LYS A 41 -8.23 9.03 9.14
CA LYS A 41 -7.07 9.96 9.23
C LYS A 41 -6.29 10.10 7.93
N ALA A 42 -6.12 9.02 7.17
CA ALA A 42 -5.39 9.07 5.92
C ALA A 42 -6.12 9.92 4.87
N PHE A 43 -7.44 10.03 4.94
CA PHE A 43 -8.28 10.77 3.99
C PHE A 43 -9.01 11.98 4.63
N ALA A 44 -8.78 12.28 5.90
CA ALA A 44 -9.48 13.32 6.68
C ALA A 44 -9.08 14.76 6.35
N LYS A 45 -8.02 14.97 5.56
CA LYS A 45 -7.45 16.31 5.33
C LYS A 45 -7.23 16.58 3.84
N GLY A 46 -8.14 17.37 3.28
CA GLY A 46 -7.99 18.01 1.98
C GLY A 46 -8.16 17.08 0.78
N SER A 47 -8.30 17.71 -0.38
CA SER A 47 -8.24 17.00 -1.65
C SER A 47 -6.90 16.27 -1.74
N LYS A 48 -6.92 14.98 -2.07
CA LYS A 48 -5.75 14.11 -1.95
C LYS A 48 -5.30 13.63 -3.32
N GLU A 49 -4.01 13.74 -3.58
CA GLU A 49 -3.39 13.19 -4.78
C GLU A 49 -2.71 11.87 -4.40
N CYS A 50 -3.06 10.78 -5.06
CA CYS A 50 -2.42 9.48 -4.90
C CYS A 50 -1.96 8.94 -6.25
N SER A 51 -0.65 8.88 -6.46
CA SER A 51 -0.10 8.06 -7.54
C SER A 51 -0.25 6.58 -7.17
N TRP A 52 -0.58 5.73 -8.14
CA TRP A 52 -0.74 4.31 -7.91
C TRP A 52 -0.05 3.47 -8.98
N LYS A 53 0.28 2.23 -8.59
CA LYS A 53 0.75 1.18 -9.49
C LYS A 53 -0.04 -0.09 -9.27
N ALA A 54 -0.44 -0.74 -10.35
CA ALA A 54 -1.23 -1.97 -10.39
C ALA A 54 -0.67 -2.94 -11.46
N GLY A 55 -1.23 -4.14 -11.51
CA GLY A 55 -0.83 -5.16 -12.48
C GLY A 55 0.55 -5.78 -12.22
N LYS A 56 0.94 -6.75 -13.05
CA LYS A 56 2.22 -7.47 -12.92
C LYS A 56 3.37 -6.48 -13.09
N LYS A 57 4.28 -6.44 -12.12
CA LYS A 57 5.43 -5.51 -12.07
C LYS A 57 5.07 -4.01 -12.11
N GLY A 58 3.82 -3.63 -11.80
CA GLY A 58 3.41 -2.22 -11.80
C GLY A 58 3.27 -1.61 -13.20
N LYS A 59 2.94 -2.44 -14.21
CA LYS A 59 2.72 -2.02 -15.60
C LYS A 59 1.62 -0.96 -15.70
N ASP A 60 0.58 -1.10 -14.90
CA ASP A 60 -0.51 -0.15 -14.84
C ASP A 60 -0.17 0.92 -13.81
N LYS A 61 -0.30 2.19 -14.18
CA LYS A 61 -0.03 3.32 -13.30
C LYS A 61 -0.95 4.47 -13.62
N GLY A 62 -1.20 5.28 -12.62
CA GLY A 62 -2.00 6.48 -12.77
C GLY A 62 -1.90 7.36 -11.53
N THR A 63 -2.66 8.44 -11.55
CA THR A 63 -2.83 9.32 -10.41
C THR A 63 -4.31 9.50 -10.17
N ASP A 64 -4.73 9.27 -8.94
CA ASP A 64 -6.07 9.58 -8.48
C ASP A 64 -6.05 10.91 -7.73
N TYR A 65 -7.00 11.78 -8.06
CA TYR A 65 -7.28 13.02 -7.36
C TYR A 65 -8.62 12.85 -6.65
N TYR A 66 -8.62 12.98 -5.33
CA TYR A 66 -9.80 12.87 -4.49
C TYR A 66 -10.23 14.27 -4.07
N TYR A 67 -11.38 14.75 -4.52
CA TYR A 67 -11.90 16.07 -4.17
C TYR A 67 -12.83 15.96 -2.98
N LYS A 68 -12.72 16.87 -2.02
CA LYS A 68 -13.55 16.89 -0.81
C LYS A 68 -14.71 17.88 -0.95
N ASP A 69 -15.56 17.64 -1.93
CA ASP A 69 -16.64 18.54 -2.35
C ASP A 69 -18.05 18.08 -1.93
N ILE A 70 -18.21 16.84 -1.42
CA ILE A 70 -19.49 16.33 -0.91
C ILE A 70 -19.50 16.27 0.63
N SER A 71 -18.49 15.64 1.25
CA SER A 71 -18.43 15.54 2.72
C SER A 71 -17.00 15.39 3.23
N ALA A 72 -16.82 15.21 4.54
CA ALA A 72 -15.52 14.92 5.13
C ALA A 72 -14.91 13.58 4.69
N THR A 73 -15.74 12.64 4.24
CA THR A 73 -15.37 11.28 3.90
C THR A 73 -15.87 10.86 2.52
N SER A 74 -16.31 11.79 1.67
CA SER A 74 -16.75 11.50 0.30
C SER A 74 -16.64 12.71 -0.61
N GLY A 75 -16.60 12.44 -1.91
CA GLY A 75 -16.58 13.47 -2.93
C GLY A 75 -16.37 12.91 -4.34
N ASN A 76 -16.17 13.82 -5.28
CA ASN A 76 -15.78 13.46 -6.64
C ASN A 76 -14.31 13.04 -6.68
N ALA A 77 -13.94 12.25 -7.68
CA ALA A 77 -12.56 11.84 -7.90
C ALA A 77 -12.24 11.74 -9.39
N ASP A 78 -11.02 12.09 -9.75
CA ASP A 78 -10.49 11.91 -11.11
C ASP A 78 -9.37 10.89 -11.10
N ARG A 79 -9.40 9.93 -12.02
CA ARG A 79 -8.33 8.97 -12.27
C ARG A 79 -7.68 9.26 -13.60
N VAL A 80 -6.44 9.74 -13.56
CA VAL A 80 -5.63 10.03 -14.73
C VAL A 80 -4.77 8.83 -15.09
N LEU A 81 -4.94 8.36 -16.33
CA LEU A 81 -4.31 7.20 -16.96
C LEU A 81 -3.61 7.67 -18.25
N GLY A 82 -2.40 8.22 -18.13
CA GLY A 82 -1.71 8.80 -19.28
C GLY A 82 -2.48 10.01 -19.83
N LYS A 83 -3.09 9.87 -21.01
CA LYS A 83 -3.89 10.92 -21.66
C LYS A 83 -5.40 10.84 -21.36
N THR A 84 -5.84 9.80 -20.66
CA THR A 84 -7.25 9.58 -20.34
C THR A 84 -7.53 9.98 -18.90
N THR A 85 -8.63 10.68 -18.67
CA THR A 85 -9.16 10.95 -17.32
C THR A 85 -10.51 10.26 -17.17
N LEU A 86 -10.67 9.48 -16.12
CA LEU A 86 -11.94 8.91 -15.71
C LEU A 86 -12.46 9.69 -14.50
N GLN A 87 -13.66 10.25 -14.63
CA GLN A 87 -14.33 10.92 -13.53
C GLN A 87 -15.12 9.90 -12.69
N GLY A 88 -15.25 10.18 -11.42
CA GLY A 88 -15.75 9.22 -10.46
C GLY A 88 -16.08 9.82 -9.11
N LYS A 89 -16.29 8.93 -8.15
CA LYS A 89 -16.59 9.24 -6.76
C LYS A 89 -15.73 8.40 -5.85
N TRP A 90 -15.45 8.95 -4.68
CA TRP A 90 -14.83 8.25 -3.58
C TRP A 90 -15.67 8.42 -2.31
N SER A 91 -15.64 7.40 -1.46
CA SER A 91 -16.10 7.50 -0.08
C SER A 91 -15.24 6.66 0.85
N VAL A 92 -15.21 7.01 2.13
CA VAL A 92 -14.70 6.19 3.22
C VAL A 92 -15.88 5.73 4.05
N GLU A 93 -16.03 4.41 4.14
CA GLU A 93 -17.07 3.75 4.93
C GLU A 93 -16.39 2.77 5.88
N GLY A 94 -16.38 3.11 7.18
CA GLY A 94 -15.64 2.35 8.18
C GLY A 94 -14.15 2.25 7.84
N ASP A 95 -13.65 1.02 7.70
CA ASP A 95 -12.25 0.70 7.39
C ASP A 95 -11.96 0.56 5.88
N THR A 96 -12.91 0.97 5.04
CA THR A 96 -12.88 0.71 3.61
C THR A 96 -12.91 2.00 2.80
N LEU A 97 -12.09 2.05 1.75
CA LEU A 97 -12.11 3.08 0.72
C LEU A 97 -12.92 2.57 -0.48
N SER A 98 -14.03 3.24 -0.78
CA SER A 98 -14.87 2.98 -1.95
C SER A 98 -14.44 3.87 -3.11
N LEU A 99 -14.23 3.28 -4.29
CA LEU A 99 -13.86 4.00 -5.50
C LEU A 99 -14.77 3.59 -6.65
N ASN A 100 -15.38 4.57 -7.34
CA ASN A 100 -16.17 4.33 -8.54
C ASN A 100 -15.80 5.33 -9.64
N PHE A 101 -15.18 4.87 -10.72
CA PHE A 101 -14.78 5.70 -11.86
C PHE A 101 -15.64 5.43 -13.11
N GLY A 102 -16.96 5.33 -12.92
CA GLY A 102 -17.94 5.29 -14.00
C GLY A 102 -18.15 3.92 -14.67
N ILE A 103 -17.42 2.88 -14.26
CA ILE A 103 -17.58 1.53 -14.81
C ILE A 103 -18.03 0.58 -13.70
N GLY A 104 -19.31 0.19 -13.73
CA GLY A 104 -19.88 -0.84 -12.88
C GLY A 104 -20.06 -0.42 -11.42
N LYS A 105 -20.02 -1.41 -10.52
CA LYS A 105 -20.19 -1.21 -9.08
C LYS A 105 -18.95 -0.56 -8.45
N PRO A 106 -19.12 0.24 -7.38
CA PRO A 106 -18.00 0.74 -6.59
C PRO A 106 -17.08 -0.40 -6.14
N GLN A 107 -15.78 -0.14 -6.19
CA GLN A 107 -14.76 -1.06 -5.73
C GLN A 107 -14.37 -0.74 -4.29
N MET A 108 -14.53 -1.73 -3.43
CA MET A 108 -14.31 -1.60 -1.98
C MET A 108 -12.91 -2.07 -1.61
N TYR A 109 -12.09 -1.16 -1.08
CA TYR A 109 -10.69 -1.42 -0.78
C TYR A 109 -10.39 -1.37 0.71
N LYS A 110 -9.88 -2.49 1.25
CA LYS A 110 -9.16 -2.46 2.52
C LYS A 110 -7.72 -2.04 2.28
N LEU A 111 -7.25 -1.06 3.04
CA LEU A 111 -5.91 -0.52 2.90
C LEU A 111 -4.98 -1.15 3.93
N ALA A 112 -3.78 -1.54 3.52
CA ALA A 112 -2.70 -1.87 4.44
C ALA A 112 -1.59 -0.83 4.28
N MET A 113 -1.20 -0.18 5.38
CA MET A 113 -0.09 0.77 5.34
C MET A 113 1.22 0.01 5.18
N VAL A 114 1.98 0.31 4.12
CA VAL A 114 3.31 -0.27 3.89
C VAL A 114 4.38 0.63 4.52
N LYS A 115 4.19 1.94 4.38
CA LYS A 115 4.98 3.00 5.02
C LYS A 115 4.18 4.30 5.00
N LYS A 116 4.71 5.37 5.60
CA LYS A 116 4.04 6.68 5.66
C LYS A 116 3.49 7.11 4.29
N LYS A 117 2.18 7.44 4.26
CA LYS A 117 1.40 7.82 3.06
C LYS A 117 1.45 6.82 1.88
N THR A 118 1.90 5.58 2.11
CA THR A 118 2.00 4.53 1.10
C THR A 118 1.18 3.33 1.53
N TYR A 119 0.21 2.94 0.72
CA TYR A 119 -0.82 1.98 1.09
C TYR A 119 -0.95 0.91 0.01
N THR A 120 -1.11 -0.35 0.38
CA THR A 120 -1.54 -1.39 -0.55
C THR A 120 -3.05 -1.56 -0.43
N ALA A 121 -3.74 -1.49 -1.54
CA ALA A 121 -5.18 -1.67 -1.65
C ALA A 121 -5.52 -3.13 -1.97
N TYR A 122 -6.41 -3.71 -1.17
CA TYR A 122 -6.92 -5.05 -1.36
C TYR A 122 -8.42 -4.96 -1.64
N LEU A 123 -8.83 -5.44 -2.82
CA LEU A 123 -10.25 -5.54 -3.16
C LEU A 123 -10.91 -6.52 -2.19
N ASP A 124 -11.94 -6.04 -1.49
CA ASP A 124 -12.69 -6.76 -0.46
C ASP A 124 -11.79 -7.42 0.60
N GLY A 125 -10.60 -6.86 0.84
CA GLY A 125 -9.61 -7.41 1.78
C GLY A 125 -8.94 -8.72 1.33
N LYS A 126 -9.21 -9.21 0.12
CA LYS A 126 -8.71 -10.52 -0.34
C LYS A 126 -7.58 -10.37 -1.37
N LYS A 127 -7.82 -9.60 -2.43
CA LYS A 127 -6.91 -9.55 -3.59
C LYS A 127 -6.18 -8.21 -3.64
N LYS A 128 -4.85 -8.23 -3.54
CA LYS A 128 -4.02 -7.05 -3.82
C LYS A 128 -4.33 -6.54 -5.23
N LYS A 129 -4.73 -5.27 -5.34
CA LYS A 129 -5.00 -4.62 -6.63
C LYS A 129 -3.95 -3.59 -7.00
N MET A 130 -3.62 -2.72 -6.06
CA MET A 130 -2.70 -1.62 -6.34
C MET A 130 -1.96 -1.15 -5.08
N THR A 131 -0.90 -0.39 -5.28
CA THR A 131 -0.21 0.33 -4.22
C THR A 131 -0.32 1.83 -4.49
N PHE A 132 -0.89 2.57 -3.55
CA PHE A 132 -0.99 4.01 -3.54
C PHE A 132 0.23 4.63 -2.86
N LYS A 133 0.67 5.77 -3.38
CA LYS A 133 1.55 6.72 -2.70
C LYS A 133 0.88 8.08 -2.77
N CYS A 134 0.48 8.59 -1.63
CA CYS A 134 -0.30 9.82 -1.54
C CYS A 134 0.52 10.99 -1.00
N LYS A 135 0.14 12.20 -1.40
CA LYS A 135 0.70 13.45 -0.89
C LYS A 135 -0.22 14.08 0.14
#